data_AF-X7ZCU8-F1
#
_entry.id   AF-X7ZCU8-F1
#
_cell.length_a   1.000
_cell.length_b   1.000
_cell.length_c   1.000
_cell.angle_alpha   90.00
_cell.angle_beta   90.00
_cell.angle_gamma   90.00
#
_symmetry.space_group_name_H-M   'P 1'
#
loop_
_entity.id
_entity.type
_entity.pdbx_description
1 polymer ?
#
loop_
_entity_poly.entity_id
_entity_poly.type
_entity_poly.pdbx_seq_one_letter_code
_entity_poly.pdbx_strand_id
1 'polypeptide(L)' 'MLDCGHYADPHVGCRRCEPAPVTDVQAGGAVAAIEHLDAHGYPGLADYRTCRGMWRIGQRALAVAVHRRTSGEVA' A
#
# COMPACT_ATOMS: atom_id res chain seq x y z
N MET A 1 -5.38 -3.35 -26.14
CA MET A 1 -3.90 -3.25 -26.00
C MET A 1 -3.64 -1.88 -25.41
N LEU A 2 -2.92 -1.78 -24.29
CA LEU A 2 -2.61 -0.49 -23.68
C LEU A 2 -1.56 0.26 -24.51
N ASP A 3 -1.44 1.58 -24.36
CA ASP A 3 -0.48 2.42 -25.09
C ASP A 3 0.99 1.97 -24.92
N CYS A 4 1.27 1.26 -23.81
CA CYS A 4 2.57 0.64 -23.54
C CYS A 4 2.82 -0.70 -24.27
N GLY A 5 1.94 -1.14 -25.19
CA GLY A 5 2.09 -2.37 -25.97
C GLY A 5 1.77 -3.68 -25.23
N HIS A 6 1.42 -3.60 -23.94
CA HIS A 6 1.04 -4.78 -23.15
C HIS A 6 -0.47 -5.04 -23.18
N TYR A 7 -0.86 -6.32 -23.19
CA TYR A 7 -2.22 -6.75 -22.92
C TYR A 7 -2.47 -6.67 -21.41
N ALA A 8 -3.23 -5.67 -21.00
CA ALA A 8 -3.84 -5.63 -19.68
C ALA A 8 -5.28 -5.14 -19.81
N ASP A 9 -6.05 -5.38 -18.77
CA ASP A 9 -7.40 -4.86 -18.61
C ASP A 9 -7.40 -3.32 -18.76
N PRO A 10 -8.30 -2.71 -19.56
CA PRO A 10 -8.34 -1.25 -19.76
C PRO A 10 -8.56 -0.45 -18.47
N HIS A 11 -9.16 -1.07 -17.45
CA HIS A 11 -9.46 -0.50 -16.15
C HIS A 11 -8.39 -0.78 -15.10
N VAL A 12 -7.36 -1.57 -15.43
CA VAL A 12 -6.23 -1.86 -14.54
C VAL A 12 -4.93 -1.40 -15.21
N GLY A 13 -4.15 -0.58 -14.50
CA GLY A 13 -2.85 -0.13 -15.00
C GLY A 13 -1.97 -1.30 -15.47
N CYS A 14 -1.12 -1.05 -16.48
CA CYS A 14 -0.20 -2.08 -16.92
C CYS A 14 0.76 -2.44 -15.78
N ARG A 15 0.66 -3.64 -15.18
CA ARG A 15 1.60 -4.09 -14.12
C ARG A 15 3.09 -3.93 -14.44
N ARG A 16 3.46 -3.90 -15.72
CA ARG A 16 4.85 -3.69 -16.19
C ARG A 16 5.26 -2.23 -16.31
N CYS A 17 4.30 -1.33 -16.47
CA CYS A 17 4.51 0.10 -16.60
C CYS A 17 4.00 0.88 -15.38
N GLU A 18 3.36 0.18 -14.44
CA GLU A 18 2.99 0.71 -13.15
C GLU A 18 4.23 1.27 -12.42
N PRO A 19 4.08 2.37 -11.67
CA PRO A 19 5.21 2.99 -10.99
C PRO A 19 5.96 1.98 -10.13
N ALA A 20 7.27 2.21 -10.01
CA ALA A 20 8.18 1.35 -9.27
C ALA A 20 7.60 0.98 -7.89
N PRO A 21 7.82 -0.26 -7.43
CA PRO A 21 7.33 -0.68 -6.13
C PRO A 21 7.82 0.26 -5.03
N VAL A 22 6.97 0.50 -4.03
CA VAL A 22 7.32 1.25 -2.80
C VAL A 22 8.67 0.73 -2.29
N THR A 23 9.64 1.62 -2.11
CA THR A 23 10.98 1.26 -1.62
C THR A 23 10.93 0.90 -0.14
N ASP A 24 11.96 0.23 0.38
CA ASP A 24 11.99 -0.10 1.82
C ASP A 24 12.05 1.15 2.71
N VAL A 25 12.72 2.21 2.25
CA VAL A 25 12.74 3.52 2.94
C VAL A 25 11.35 4.16 2.96
N GLN A 26 10.64 4.15 1.83
CA GLN A 26 9.26 4.65 1.77
C GLN A 26 8.30 3.82 2.64
N ALA A 27 8.47 2.49 2.64
CA ALA A 27 7.69 1.61 3.50
C ALA A 27 7.96 1.90 4.99
N GLY A 28 9.22 2.11 5.37
CA GLY A 28 9.57 2.52 6.74
C GLY A 28 8.99 3.87 7.13
N GLY A 29 9.03 4.86 6.23
CA GLY A 29 8.39 6.15 6.43
C GLY A 29 6.87 6.05 6.59
N ALA A 30 6.22 5.19 5.81
CA ALA A 30 4.79 4.93 5.94
C ALA A 30 4.42 4.32 7.29
N VAL A 31 5.23 3.37 7.79
CA VAL A 31 5.05 2.77 9.12
C VAL A 31 5.07 3.84 10.19
N ALA A 32 6.11 4.69 10.21
CA ALA A 32 6.24 5.75 11.20
C ALA A 32 5.07 6.75 11.14
N ALA A 33 4.60 7.10 9.93
CA ALA A 33 3.46 7.99 9.76
C ALA A 33 2.16 7.36 10.27
N ILE A 34 1.92 6.08 9.97
CA ILE A 34 0.73 5.34 10.42
C ILE A 34 0.72 5.23 11.95
N GLU A 35 1.84 4.84 12.56
CA GLU A 35 1.96 4.75 14.02
C GLU A 35 1.73 6.11 14.69
N HIS A 36 2.24 7.19 14.10
CA HIS A 36 1.99 8.54 14.61
C HIS A 36 0.52 8.94 14.54
N LEU A 37 -0.15 8.68 13.41
CA LEU A 37 -1.58 8.95 13.26
C LEU A 37 -2.41 8.14 14.25
N ASP A 38 -2.15 6.84 14.35
CA ASP A 38 -2.86 5.92 15.25
C ASP A 38 -2.70 6.34 16.72
N ALA A 39 -1.51 6.80 17.12
CA ALA A 39 -1.25 7.33 18.45
C ALA A 39 -2.05 8.61 18.77
N HIS A 40 -2.47 9.36 17.76
CA HIS A 40 -3.28 10.58 17.89
C HIS A 40 -4.77 10.34 17.64
N GLY A 41 -5.21 9.07 17.51
CA GLY A 41 -6.61 8.72 17.29
C GLY A 41 -7.09 8.92 15.85
N TYR A 42 -6.17 9.14 14.91
CA TYR A 42 -6.46 9.19 13.48
C TYR A 42 -6.09 7.85 12.85
N PRO A 43 -7.03 7.06 12.33
CA PRO A 43 -6.69 5.77 11.76
C PRO A 43 -5.81 5.96 10.51
N GLY A 44 -4.55 5.51 10.57
CA GLY A 44 -3.65 5.51 9.44
C GLY A 44 -4.15 4.60 8.32
N LEU A 45 -4.29 5.15 7.11
CA LEU A 45 -4.70 4.44 5.91
C LEU A 45 -3.56 4.40 4.90
N ALA A 46 -3.46 3.31 4.15
CA ALA A 46 -2.45 3.16 3.12
C ALA A 46 -2.96 2.27 1.98
N ASP A 47 -2.53 2.58 0.76
CA ASP A 47 -2.89 1.77 -0.40
C ASP A 47 -2.29 0.35 -0.33
N TYR A 48 -2.79 -0.52 -1.20
CA TYR A 48 -2.34 -1.90 -1.29
C TYR A 48 -0.82 -2.04 -1.49
N ARG A 49 -0.20 -1.15 -2.27
CA ARG A 49 1.25 -1.23 -2.58
C ARG A 49 2.09 -0.89 -1.35
N THR A 50 1.65 0.10 -0.59
CA THR A 50 2.26 0.52 0.67
C THR A 50 2.11 -0.57 1.71
N CYS A 51 0.91 -1.15 1.85
CA CYS A 51 0.68 -2.31 2.72
C CYS A 51 1.58 -3.50 2.34
N ARG A 52 1.75 -3.78 1.04
CA ARG A 52 2.68 -4.82 0.56
C ARG A 52 4.13 -4.48 0.87
N GLY A 53 4.53 -3.22 0.74
CA GLY A 53 5.86 -2.72 1.12
C GLY A 53 6.13 -2.95 2.61
N MET A 54 5.19 -2.56 3.47
CA MET A 54 5.23 -2.79 4.92
C MET A 54 5.36 -4.28 5.26
N TRP A 55 4.56 -5.14 4.61
CA TRP A 55 4.65 -6.59 4.79
C TRP A 55 6.04 -7.14 4.42
N ARG A 56 6.62 -6.65 3.30
CA ARG A 56 7.95 -7.05 2.83
C ARG A 56 9.03 -6.71 3.85
N ILE A 57 8.98 -5.54 4.47
CA ILE A 57 9.97 -5.10 5.47
C ILE A 57 9.72 -5.67 6.89
N GLY A 58 8.79 -6.62 7.04
CA GLY A 58 8.55 -7.33 8.29
C GLY A 58 7.40 -6.77 9.15
N GLN A 59 6.80 -5.64 8.78
CA GLN A 59 5.69 -5.01 9.50
C GLN A 59 4.33 -5.64 9.14
N ARG A 60 4.28 -6.97 9.18
CA ARG A 60 3.15 -7.77 8.64
C ARG A 60 1.84 -7.53 9.38
N ALA A 61 1.86 -7.49 10.71
CA ALA A 61 0.66 -7.28 11.52
C ALA A 61 0.03 -5.91 11.24
N LEU A 62 0.86 -4.85 11.25
CA LEU A 62 0.42 -3.49 10.94
C LEU A 62 -0.10 -3.40 9.49
N ALA A 63 0.60 -4.02 8.53
CA ALA A 63 0.17 -4.06 7.14
C ALA A 63 -1.23 -4.68 6.95
N VAL A 64 -1.55 -5.78 7.65
CA VAL A 64 -2.88 -6.40 7.62
C VAL A 64 -3.92 -5.48 8.23
N ALA A 65 -3.63 -4.91 9.40
CA ALA A 65 -4.55 -4.03 10.10
C ALA A 65 -4.91 -2.81 9.23
N VAL A 66 -3.91 -2.19 8.59
CA VAL A 66 -4.11 -1.04 7.69
C VAL A 66 -4.84 -1.45 6.41
N HIS A 67 -4.53 -2.61 5.83
CA HIS A 67 -5.23 -3.11 4.65
C HIS A 67 -6.73 -3.30 4.93
N ARG A 68 -7.07 -3.96 6.05
CA ARG A 68 -8.46 -4.19 6.46
C ARG A 68 -9.22 -2.91 6.75
N ARG A 69 -8.58 -1.92 7.39
CA ARG A 69 -9.14 -0.58 7.58
C ARG A 69 -9.43 0.09 6.23
N THR A 70 -8.46 0.02 5.31
CA THR A 70 -8.57 0.66 3.98
C THR A 70 -9.59 -0.02 3.08
N SER A 71 -9.79 -1.34 3.19
CA SER A 71 -10.83 -2.07 2.45
C SER A 71 -12.24 -1.91 3.03
N GLY A 72 -12.39 -1.23 4.18
CA GLY A 72 -13.66 -1.07 4.87
C GLY A 72 -14.15 -2.35 5.57
N GLU A 73 -13.27 -3.33 5.78
CA GLU A 73 -13.59 -4.56 6.52
C GLU A 73 -13.67 -4.32 8.03
N VAL A 74 -13.08 -3.23 8.53
CA VAL A 74 -13.09 -2.85 9.94
C VAL A 74 -13.55 -1.40 10.04
N ALA A 75 -14.68 -1.20 10.72
CA ALA A 75 -15.26 0.10 11.06
C ALA A 75 -14.59 0.70 12.31
#